data_AF-A0A7C5Z8V9-F1
#
_entry.id   AF-A0A7C5Z8V9-F1
#
_cell.length_a   1.000
_cell.length_b   1.000
_cell.length_c   1.000
_cell.angle_alpha   90.00
_cell.angle_beta   90.00
_cell.angle_gamma   90.00
#
_symmetry.space_group_name_H-M   'P 1'
#
loop_
_entity.id
_entity.type
_entity.pdbx_description
1 polymer ?
#
loop_
_entity_poly.entity_id
_entity_poly.type
_entity_poly.pdbx_seq_one_letter_code
_entity_poly.pdbx_strand_id
1 'polypeptide(L)'
;MNINRKFERWGWLLLASIFLFYACQRKPRSYWKEGTIAVMADSTDWIGIQPELRAAFERVVRTPQKESYYSLRWVSQSEFDRYLNYRYLILAGTLQSTGRVGELVKGVVTDPQIRSWVEEGKYFYFIQKEQWAKDQFMLILVCPDLEELKDKIETNASILYEIIDMDFREKLLEDMFKKGEQTEIEKRLMAFYGWSIRVQHDYFLAQEVSEKGFLWFRRMYPERWIFVRWIDGGDMTMLNQEWVVSERNRIGGEYYSGDRVSDRYLYSSSTHFLGRPALFTAGLWENTGKVAGGPFRNHTFYDELSRRVYMIDVAVFNPGEDKTPYLIRLDVIANTFRTIFDPE
;
A
#
# COMPACT_ATOMS: atom_id res chain seq x y z
N MET A 1 76.46 39.47 -26.29
CA MET A 1 76.58 39.05 -27.71
C MET A 1 75.19 38.59 -28.16
N ASN A 2 74.61 39.29 -29.14
CA ASN A 2 73.36 39.07 -29.89
C ASN A 2 72.07 38.73 -29.12
N ILE A 3 71.11 39.64 -28.87
CA ILE A 3 70.29 40.54 -29.73
C ILE A 3 69.04 39.86 -30.33
N ASN A 4 67.90 40.50 -29.99
CA ASN A 4 66.55 40.50 -30.62
C ASN A 4 65.64 39.29 -30.36
N ARG A 5 64.34 39.46 -30.03
CA ARG A 5 63.35 40.51 -30.36
C ARG A 5 62.19 40.39 -29.32
N LYS A 6 61.83 41.40 -28.52
CA LYS A 6 60.95 42.56 -28.78
C LYS A 6 59.45 42.22 -28.97
N PHE A 7 58.64 42.87 -28.12
CA PHE A 7 57.23 43.30 -28.24
C PHE A 7 56.10 42.53 -27.53
N GLU A 8 55.67 43.16 -26.42
CA GLU A 8 54.29 43.52 -26.01
C GLU A 8 53.14 42.53 -26.20
N ARG A 9 52.45 42.22 -25.10
CA ARG A 9 51.09 42.76 -24.87
C ARG A 9 50.60 42.54 -23.44
N TRP A 10 50.05 43.61 -22.90
CA TRP A 10 49.37 43.71 -21.62
C TRP A 10 48.08 42.90 -21.62
N GLY A 11 47.72 42.36 -20.45
CA GLY A 11 46.41 41.76 -20.21
C GLY A 11 46.41 40.90 -18.96
N TRP A 12 46.46 41.53 -17.79
CA TRP A 12 46.08 40.88 -16.54
C TRP A 12 44.59 40.51 -16.62
N LEU A 13 44.30 39.29 -17.08
CA LEU A 13 42.99 38.70 -16.99
C LEU A 13 42.94 37.79 -15.77
N LEU A 14 42.28 38.31 -14.74
CA LEU A 14 41.64 37.57 -13.66
C LEU A 14 40.93 36.33 -14.22
N LEU A 15 41.57 35.17 -14.12
CA LEU A 15 40.86 33.88 -14.13
C LEU A 15 40.24 33.71 -12.75
N ALA A 16 39.17 34.48 -12.51
CA ALA A 16 38.20 34.14 -11.49
C ALA A 16 37.58 32.81 -11.92
N SER A 17 38.02 31.73 -11.27
CA SER A 17 37.40 30.42 -11.33
C SER A 17 35.95 30.57 -10.85
N ILE A 18 35.05 30.76 -11.80
CA ILE A 18 33.61 30.63 -11.59
C ILE A 18 33.36 29.15 -11.33
N PHE A 19 33.45 28.74 -10.07
CA PHE A 19 32.78 27.55 -9.58
C PHE A 19 31.27 27.86 -9.60
N LEU A 20 30.64 27.61 -10.75
CA LEU A 20 29.20 27.42 -10.83
C LEU A 20 28.88 26.16 -10.01
N PHE A 21 28.64 26.35 -8.72
CA PHE A 21 27.86 25.42 -7.93
C PHE A 21 26.46 25.38 -8.55
N TYR A 22 26.27 24.51 -9.55
CA TYR A 22 24.98 23.91 -9.80
C TYR A 22 24.63 23.11 -8.54
N ALA A 23 24.08 23.80 -7.55
CA ALA A 23 23.36 23.18 -6.46
C ALA A 23 22.15 22.52 -7.11
N CYS A 24 22.33 21.29 -7.55
CA CYS A 24 21.25 20.35 -7.79
C CYS A 24 20.55 20.21 -6.43
N GLN A 25 19.56 21.09 -6.15
CA GLN A 25 18.79 21.05 -4.91
C GLN A 25 18.09 19.70 -4.88
N ARG A 26 18.68 18.74 -4.16
CA ARG A 26 18.07 17.45 -3.93
C ARG A 26 16.78 17.70 -3.18
N LYS A 27 15.65 17.31 -3.77
CA LYS A 27 14.36 17.37 -3.09
C LYS A 27 14.45 16.68 -1.72
N PRO A 28 13.86 17.25 -0.67
CA PRO A 28 13.82 16.61 0.66
C PRO A 28 13.11 15.26 0.57
N ARG A 29 13.33 14.37 1.54
CA ARG A 29 12.49 13.18 1.67
C ARG A 29 11.12 13.58 2.19
N SER A 30 10.07 12.92 1.70
CA SER A 30 8.74 13.09 2.24
C SER A 30 8.64 12.59 3.69
N TYR A 31 7.70 13.14 4.44
CA TYR A 31 7.31 12.63 5.76
C TYR A 31 5.83 12.26 5.72
N TRP A 32 5.39 11.34 6.58
CA TRP A 32 3.98 10.97 6.65
C TRP A 32 3.63 10.14 7.89
N LYS A 33 2.32 9.98 8.13
CA LYS A 33 1.76 9.00 9.05
C LYS A 33 1.15 7.89 8.21
N GLU A 34 1.53 6.64 8.50
CA GLU A 34 1.01 5.49 7.76
C GLU A 34 -0.52 5.40 7.84
N GLY A 35 -1.16 5.07 6.72
CA GLY A 35 -2.61 5.03 6.64
C GLY A 35 -3.28 6.41 6.68
N THR A 36 -2.54 7.52 6.59
CA THR A 36 -3.13 8.87 6.47
C THR A 36 -2.82 9.47 5.11
N ILE A 37 -3.88 9.92 4.42
CA ILE A 37 -3.81 10.69 3.18
C ILE A 37 -4.19 12.13 3.52
N ALA A 38 -3.32 13.08 3.18
CA ALA A 38 -3.59 14.49 3.41
C ALA A 38 -4.37 15.07 2.23
N VAL A 39 -5.45 15.79 2.50
CA VAL A 39 -6.30 16.42 1.48
C VAL A 39 -6.12 17.93 1.51
N MET A 40 -5.61 18.47 0.42
CA MET A 40 -5.52 19.90 0.17
C MET A 40 -6.68 20.30 -0.74
N ALA A 41 -7.64 21.02 -0.16
CA ALA A 41 -8.77 21.61 -0.87
C ALA A 41 -9.09 22.96 -0.22
N ASP A 42 -9.51 23.94 -1.03
CA ASP A 42 -10.01 25.21 -0.50
C ASP A 42 -11.22 24.92 0.42
N SER A 43 -11.42 25.71 1.48
CA SER A 43 -12.36 25.34 2.54
C SER A 43 -13.80 25.15 2.07
N THR A 44 -14.23 25.91 1.06
CA THR A 44 -15.55 25.77 0.44
C THR A 44 -15.71 24.45 -0.28
N ASP A 45 -14.69 24.06 -1.05
CA ASP A 45 -14.70 22.83 -1.85
C ASP A 45 -14.63 21.62 -0.92
N TRP A 46 -13.78 21.68 0.11
CA TRP A 46 -13.66 20.62 1.12
C TRP A 46 -15.00 20.28 1.78
N ILE A 47 -15.78 21.28 2.19
CA ILE A 47 -17.12 21.06 2.78
C ILE A 47 -18.01 20.28 1.81
N GLY A 48 -17.90 20.57 0.51
CA GLY A 48 -18.71 19.95 -0.53
C GLY A 48 -18.31 18.52 -0.89
N ILE A 49 -17.01 18.19 -0.86
CA ILE A 49 -16.48 16.89 -1.35
C ILE A 49 -16.03 15.92 -0.24
N GLN A 50 -16.00 16.38 1.01
CA GLN A 50 -15.56 15.57 2.14
C GLN A 50 -16.34 14.24 2.26
N PRO A 51 -17.67 14.20 2.12
CA PRO A 51 -18.43 12.94 2.23
C PRO A 51 -17.99 11.89 1.19
N GLU A 52 -17.86 12.29 -0.06
CA GLU A 52 -17.54 11.44 -1.20
C GLU A 52 -16.10 10.94 -1.11
N LEU A 53 -15.15 11.81 -0.76
CA LEU A 53 -13.76 11.41 -0.54
C LEU A 53 -13.63 10.42 0.63
N ARG A 54 -14.32 10.67 1.75
CA ARG A 54 -14.27 9.75 2.90
C ARG A 54 -14.87 8.40 2.54
N ALA A 55 -15.98 8.37 1.81
CA ALA A 55 -16.58 7.13 1.32
C ALA A 55 -15.62 6.36 0.40
N ALA A 56 -14.87 7.06 -0.47
CA ALA A 56 -13.91 6.43 -1.37
C ALA A 56 -12.70 5.81 -0.63
N PHE A 57 -12.12 6.57 0.32
CA PHE A 57 -10.81 6.23 0.91
C PHE A 57 -10.86 5.61 2.31
N GLU A 58 -11.79 5.99 3.18
CA GLU A 58 -11.84 5.53 4.57
C GLU A 58 -12.54 4.17 4.74
N ARG A 59 -12.21 3.22 3.86
CA ARG A 59 -12.79 1.88 3.83
C ARG A 59 -12.55 1.15 5.15
N VAL A 60 -13.65 0.68 5.75
CA VAL A 60 -13.63 0.01 7.06
C VAL A 60 -12.93 -1.35 6.95
N VAL A 61 -11.95 -1.56 7.82
CA VAL A 61 -11.32 -2.85 8.07
C VAL A 61 -11.98 -3.47 9.29
N ARG A 62 -12.52 -4.69 9.12
CA ARG A 62 -13.15 -5.43 10.21
C ARG A 62 -12.08 -5.97 11.15
N THR A 63 -11.80 -5.23 12.21
CA THR A 63 -11.07 -5.73 13.39
C THR A 63 -12.03 -5.75 14.60
N PRO A 64 -11.62 -6.25 15.78
CA PRO A 64 -12.47 -6.19 16.98
C PRO A 64 -12.98 -4.77 17.28
N GLN A 65 -12.20 -3.76 16.90
CA GLN A 65 -12.62 -2.35 16.85
C GLN A 65 -12.72 -1.92 15.39
N LYS A 66 -13.67 -1.04 15.06
CA LYS A 66 -13.75 -0.51 13.69
C LYS A 66 -12.52 0.35 13.43
N GLU A 67 -11.71 -0.07 12.47
CA GLU A 67 -10.54 0.65 11.97
C GLU A 67 -10.75 0.93 10.48
N SER A 68 -10.00 1.85 9.89
CA SER A 68 -10.04 2.12 8.45
C SER A 68 -8.68 1.89 7.82
N TYR A 69 -8.66 1.47 6.55
CA TYR A 69 -7.42 1.26 5.81
C TYR A 69 -6.65 2.57 5.64
N TYR A 70 -7.36 3.60 5.18
CA TYR A 70 -6.88 4.97 5.14
C TYR A 70 -7.74 5.87 6.02
N SER A 71 -7.15 7.01 6.39
CA SER A 71 -7.76 8.12 7.08
C SER A 71 -7.46 9.40 6.31
N LEU A 72 -8.47 10.23 6.07
CA LEU A 72 -8.33 11.50 5.39
C LEU A 72 -8.14 12.62 6.41
N ARG A 73 -7.05 13.38 6.23
CA ARG A 73 -6.78 14.60 6.99
C ARG A 73 -6.85 15.80 6.05
N TRP A 74 -7.88 16.62 6.20
CA TRP A 74 -7.92 17.93 5.55
C TRP A 74 -6.80 18.83 6.07
N VAL A 75 -6.15 19.53 5.16
CA VAL A 75 -5.06 20.46 5.42
C VAL A 75 -5.61 21.87 5.31
N SER A 76 -5.63 22.57 6.44
CA SER A 76 -6.02 23.98 6.50
C SER A 76 -4.99 24.89 5.83
N GLN A 77 -5.40 26.11 5.45
CA GLN A 77 -4.50 27.08 4.83
C GLN A 77 -3.26 27.40 5.67
N SER A 78 -3.39 27.43 7.01
CA SER A 78 -2.26 27.68 7.92
C SER A 78 -1.28 26.52 8.00
N GLU A 79 -1.70 25.30 7.65
CA GLU A 79 -0.84 24.10 7.63
C GLU A 79 -0.32 23.78 6.22
N PHE A 80 -0.75 24.51 5.18
CA PHE A 80 -0.50 24.17 3.78
C PHE A 80 0.99 23.89 3.49
N ASP A 81 1.87 24.83 3.85
CA ASP A 81 3.31 24.73 3.55
C ASP A 81 3.98 23.56 4.28
N ARG A 82 3.46 23.21 5.46
CA ARG A 82 3.96 22.05 6.22
C ARG A 82 3.71 20.78 5.43
N TYR A 83 2.55 20.65 4.80
CA TYR A 83 2.12 19.45 4.07
C TYR A 83 2.63 19.38 2.62
N LEU A 84 3.31 20.40 2.11
CA LEU A 84 3.95 20.34 0.78
C LEU A 84 4.87 19.13 0.63
N ASN A 85 5.55 18.70 1.70
CA ASN A 85 6.45 17.53 1.66
C ASN A 85 5.79 16.25 2.20
N TYR A 86 4.46 16.19 2.31
CA TYR A 86 3.77 15.00 2.77
C TYR A 86 3.76 13.90 1.71
N ARG A 87 3.89 12.63 2.11
CA ARG A 87 4.05 11.50 1.17
C ARG A 87 2.82 11.29 0.27
N TYR A 88 1.63 11.14 0.86
CA TYR A 88 0.39 10.87 0.11
C TYR A 88 -0.56 12.06 0.20
N LEU A 89 -0.78 12.72 -0.94
CA LEU A 89 -1.59 13.93 -1.05
C LEU A 89 -2.74 13.73 -2.03
N ILE A 90 -3.91 14.26 -1.68
CA ILE A 90 -4.99 14.57 -2.62
C ILE A 90 -5.07 16.09 -2.73
N LEU A 91 -4.86 16.64 -3.92
CA LEU A 91 -5.11 18.04 -4.22
C LEU A 91 -6.41 18.14 -5.00
N ALA A 92 -7.48 18.67 -4.41
CA ALA A 92 -8.80 18.69 -5.03
C ALA A 92 -9.37 20.10 -5.11
N GLY A 93 -9.82 20.49 -6.30
CA GLY A 93 -10.44 21.79 -6.54
C GLY A 93 -11.14 21.86 -7.90
N THR A 94 -11.73 23.01 -8.19
CA THR A 94 -12.49 23.23 -9.43
C THR A 94 -11.86 24.34 -10.27
N LEU A 95 -12.24 24.45 -11.54
CA LEU A 95 -11.83 25.59 -12.39
C LEU A 95 -12.43 26.93 -11.91
N GLN A 96 -13.51 26.89 -11.13
CA GLN A 96 -14.14 28.05 -10.51
C GLN A 96 -13.49 28.44 -9.18
N SER A 97 -12.70 27.55 -8.57
CA SER A 97 -12.06 27.79 -7.27
C SER A 97 -11.06 28.96 -7.36
N THR A 98 -11.11 29.84 -6.37
CA THR A 98 -10.33 31.09 -6.34
C THR A 98 -9.24 31.10 -5.28
N GLY A 99 -9.19 30.10 -4.39
CA GLY A 99 -8.17 29.99 -3.37
C GLY A 99 -6.86 29.39 -3.89
N ARG A 100 -5.92 29.17 -2.96
CA ARG A 100 -4.58 28.66 -3.27
C ARG A 100 -4.65 27.30 -3.96
N VAL A 101 -5.57 26.43 -3.54
CA VAL A 101 -5.73 25.13 -4.20
C VAL A 101 -6.31 25.32 -5.60
N GLY A 102 -7.32 26.18 -5.76
CA GLY A 102 -7.84 26.58 -7.06
C GLY A 102 -6.76 27.02 -8.05
N GLU A 103 -5.85 27.89 -7.63
CA GLU A 103 -4.72 28.33 -8.46
C GLU A 103 -3.80 27.17 -8.87
N LEU A 104 -3.49 26.26 -7.95
CA LEU A 104 -2.65 25.10 -8.24
C LEU A 104 -3.31 24.14 -9.24
N VAL A 105 -4.59 23.82 -9.05
CA VAL A 105 -5.30 22.91 -9.97
C VAL A 105 -5.47 23.52 -11.36
N LYS A 106 -5.70 24.83 -11.46
CA LYS A 106 -5.69 25.55 -12.76
C LYS A 106 -4.31 25.52 -13.43
N GLY A 107 -3.24 25.52 -12.65
CA GLY A 107 -1.87 25.36 -13.14
C GLY A 107 -1.57 23.99 -13.75
N VAL A 108 -2.31 22.94 -13.35
CA VAL A 108 -2.18 21.58 -13.93
C VAL A 108 -2.77 21.51 -15.34
N VAL A 109 -3.77 22.35 -15.64
CA VAL A 109 -4.53 22.33 -16.89
C VAL A 109 -4.28 23.58 -17.75
N THR A 110 -3.02 24.04 -17.81
CA THR A 110 -2.65 25.21 -18.62
C THR A 110 -2.70 24.95 -20.12
N ASP A 111 -2.56 23.68 -20.53
CA ASP A 111 -2.73 23.28 -21.92
C ASP A 111 -4.22 23.40 -22.33
N PRO A 112 -4.55 24.17 -23.40
CA PRO A 112 -5.94 24.40 -23.78
C PRO A 112 -6.72 23.13 -24.13
N GLN A 113 -6.05 22.10 -24.67
CA GLN A 113 -6.68 20.84 -25.03
C GLN A 113 -6.99 20.01 -23.77
N ILE A 114 -6.04 19.93 -22.83
CA ILE A 114 -6.29 19.28 -21.52
C ILE A 114 -7.43 19.98 -20.80
N ARG A 115 -7.42 21.31 -20.77
CA ARG A 115 -8.47 22.10 -20.14
C ARG A 115 -9.84 21.84 -20.76
N SER A 116 -9.93 21.86 -22.10
CA SER A 116 -11.17 21.54 -22.82
C SER A 116 -11.70 20.15 -22.44
N TRP A 117 -10.83 19.16 -22.28
CA TRP A 117 -11.29 17.84 -21.86
C TRP A 117 -11.77 17.77 -20.41
N VAL A 118 -11.20 18.57 -19.51
CA VAL A 118 -11.71 18.71 -18.13
C VAL A 118 -13.07 19.41 -18.15
N GLU A 119 -13.21 20.48 -18.94
CA GLU A 119 -14.48 21.20 -19.16
C GLU A 119 -15.58 20.30 -19.74
N GLU A 120 -15.20 19.32 -20.57
CA GLU A 120 -16.10 18.30 -21.14
C GLU A 120 -16.31 17.07 -20.23
N GLY A 121 -15.68 17.02 -19.04
CA GLY A 121 -15.80 15.90 -18.10
C GLY A 121 -15.10 14.59 -18.54
N LYS A 122 -14.24 14.65 -19.56
CA LYS A 122 -13.50 13.50 -20.12
C LYS A 122 -12.29 13.10 -19.26
N TYR A 123 -11.64 14.06 -18.62
CA TYR A 123 -10.57 13.84 -17.65
C TYR A 123 -10.87 14.63 -16.39
N PHE A 124 -10.55 14.07 -15.23
CA PHE A 124 -10.81 14.73 -13.94
C PHE A 124 -9.74 14.47 -12.88
N TYR A 125 -8.80 13.54 -13.14
CA TYR A 125 -7.71 13.25 -12.22
C TYR A 125 -6.35 13.22 -12.94
N PHE A 126 -5.30 13.58 -12.19
CA PHE A 126 -3.92 13.56 -12.62
C PHE A 126 -3.04 13.01 -11.50
N ILE A 127 -1.93 12.37 -11.86
CA ILE A 127 -0.96 11.85 -10.88
C ILE A 127 0.33 12.63 -11.03
N GLN A 128 0.80 13.21 -9.92
CA GLN A 128 2.09 13.87 -9.87
C GLN A 128 2.97 13.18 -8.83
N LYS A 129 4.09 12.61 -9.29
CA LYS A 129 5.11 12.02 -8.42
C LYS A 129 6.24 13.02 -8.15
N GLU A 130 6.78 12.92 -6.94
CA GLU A 130 7.92 13.70 -6.46
C GLU A 130 7.83 15.21 -6.71
N GLN A 131 6.65 15.84 -6.61
CA GLN A 131 6.48 17.27 -6.92
C GLN A 131 7.40 18.14 -6.06
N TRP A 132 7.30 17.98 -4.74
CA TRP A 132 8.02 18.78 -3.74
C TRP A 132 9.01 17.94 -2.93
N ALA A 133 8.77 16.63 -2.76
CA ALA A 133 9.61 15.73 -1.98
C ALA A 133 9.81 14.36 -2.64
N LYS A 134 10.89 13.65 -2.31
CA LYS A 134 11.13 12.27 -2.76
C LYS A 134 10.11 11.31 -2.17
N ASP A 135 9.77 10.27 -2.94
CA ASP A 135 8.75 9.27 -2.60
C ASP A 135 7.33 9.85 -2.42
N GLN A 136 7.10 11.10 -2.85
CA GLN A 136 5.79 11.73 -2.79
C GLN A 136 4.91 11.27 -3.95
N PHE A 137 3.65 10.99 -3.62
CA PHE A 137 2.58 10.66 -4.54
C PHE A 137 1.40 11.60 -4.32
N MET A 138 1.04 12.36 -5.36
CA MET A 138 -0.07 13.29 -5.34
C MET A 138 -1.11 12.90 -6.39
N LEU A 139 -2.33 12.65 -5.92
CA LEU A 139 -3.52 12.54 -6.74
C LEU A 139 -4.18 13.92 -6.84
N ILE A 140 -4.27 14.48 -8.03
CA ILE A 140 -4.87 15.79 -8.27
C ILE A 140 -6.23 15.58 -8.91
N LEU A 141 -7.28 16.16 -8.32
CA LEU A 141 -8.64 16.11 -8.82
C LEU A 141 -9.07 17.51 -9.27
N VAL A 142 -9.48 17.63 -10.53
CA VAL A 142 -9.87 18.91 -11.15
C VAL A 142 -11.12 18.71 -11.99
N CYS A 143 -12.18 19.43 -11.66
CA CYS A 143 -13.43 19.46 -12.43
C CYS A 143 -13.85 20.90 -12.74
N PRO A 144 -14.81 21.11 -13.66
CA PRO A 144 -15.31 22.45 -13.99
C PRO A 144 -15.93 23.16 -12.79
N ASP A 145 -16.74 22.43 -12.02
CA ASP A 145 -17.46 22.90 -10.84
C ASP A 145 -17.54 21.81 -9.76
N LEU A 146 -18.16 22.17 -8.63
CA LEU A 146 -18.21 21.34 -7.43
C LEU A 146 -19.13 20.12 -7.59
N GLU A 147 -20.23 20.24 -8.34
CA GLU A 147 -21.16 19.11 -8.51
C GLU A 147 -20.54 18.04 -9.39
N GLU A 148 -19.87 18.42 -10.47
CA GLU A 148 -19.10 17.48 -11.29
C GLU A 148 -17.95 16.84 -10.48
N LEU A 149 -17.29 17.60 -9.60
CA LEU A 149 -16.23 17.04 -8.74
C LEU A 149 -16.77 15.96 -7.80
N LYS A 150 -17.92 16.19 -7.16
CA LYS A 150 -18.57 15.21 -6.28
C LYS A 150 -18.96 13.95 -7.04
N ASP A 151 -19.65 14.12 -8.18
CA ASP A 151 -20.08 13.00 -9.03
C ASP A 151 -18.89 12.15 -9.48
N LYS A 152 -17.80 12.78 -9.94
CA LYS A 152 -16.60 12.05 -10.38
C LYS A 152 -15.94 11.29 -9.24
N ILE A 153 -15.87 11.85 -8.03
CA ILE A 153 -15.32 11.16 -6.87
C ILE A 153 -16.18 9.95 -6.52
N GLU A 154 -17.50 10.10 -6.46
CA GLU A 154 -18.43 9.04 -6.11
C GLU A 154 -18.40 7.90 -7.16
N THR A 155 -18.58 8.23 -8.43
CA THR A 155 -18.67 7.26 -9.53
C THR A 155 -17.35 6.54 -9.79
N ASN A 156 -16.21 7.14 -9.42
CA ASN A 156 -14.87 6.56 -9.63
C ASN A 156 -14.16 6.19 -8.33
N ALA A 157 -14.88 6.10 -7.20
CA ALA A 157 -14.31 5.85 -5.88
C ALA A 157 -13.36 4.64 -5.83
N SER A 158 -13.67 3.56 -6.55
CA SER A 158 -12.83 2.38 -6.63
C SER A 158 -11.51 2.62 -7.35
N ILE A 159 -11.55 3.30 -8.49
CA ILE A 159 -10.35 3.60 -9.30
C ILE A 159 -9.44 4.56 -8.53
N LEU A 160 -9.99 5.60 -7.90
CA LEU A 160 -9.22 6.56 -7.12
C LEU A 160 -8.54 5.90 -5.90
N TYR A 161 -9.24 4.98 -5.24
CA TYR A 161 -8.66 4.18 -4.17
C TYR A 161 -7.49 3.33 -4.68
N GLU A 162 -7.69 2.59 -5.77
CA GLU A 162 -6.68 1.69 -6.35
C GLU A 162 -5.42 2.43 -6.78
N ILE A 163 -5.54 3.63 -7.37
CA ILE A 163 -4.41 4.46 -7.78
C ILE A 163 -3.44 4.73 -6.61
N ILE A 164 -3.97 5.12 -5.45
CA ILE A 164 -3.14 5.36 -4.26
C ILE A 164 -2.69 4.05 -3.62
N ASP A 165 -3.58 3.05 -3.53
CA ASP A 165 -3.29 1.77 -2.88
C ASP A 165 -2.17 0.98 -3.58
N MET A 166 -2.12 1.03 -4.90
CA MET A 166 -1.06 0.41 -5.70
C MET A 166 0.32 1.01 -5.37
N ASP A 167 0.46 2.34 -5.43
CA ASP A 167 1.73 3.00 -5.11
C ASP A 167 2.12 2.78 -3.64
N PHE A 168 1.16 2.84 -2.73
CA PHE A 168 1.40 2.57 -1.31
C PHE A 168 1.91 1.15 -1.08
N ARG A 169 1.27 0.13 -1.65
CA ARG A 169 1.68 -1.27 -1.47
C ARG A 169 3.04 -1.56 -2.11
N GLU A 170 3.32 -1.02 -3.29
CA GLU A 170 4.61 -1.13 -3.95
C GLU A 170 5.72 -0.55 -3.06
N LYS A 171 5.52 0.67 -2.58
CA LYS A 171 6.49 1.34 -1.69
C LYS A 171 6.63 0.66 -0.35
N LEU A 172 5.53 0.17 0.23
CA LEU A 172 5.57 -0.57 1.48
C LEU A 172 6.36 -1.87 1.31
N LEU A 173 6.20 -2.58 0.19
CA LEU A 173 6.98 -3.77 -0.13
C LEU A 173 8.48 -3.44 -0.23
N GLU A 174 8.84 -2.41 -0.98
CA GLU A 174 10.22 -1.93 -1.07
C GLU A 174 10.78 -1.60 0.32
N ASP A 175 10.07 -0.79 1.10
CA ASP A 175 10.50 -0.35 2.44
C ASP A 175 10.65 -1.53 3.42
N MET A 176 9.77 -2.52 3.34
CA MET A 176 9.79 -3.72 4.20
C MET A 176 11.01 -4.61 3.95
N PHE A 177 11.44 -4.76 2.70
CA PHE A 177 12.45 -5.74 2.32
C PHE A 177 13.77 -5.13 1.86
N LYS A 178 13.86 -3.80 1.71
CA LYS A 178 15.12 -3.09 1.45
C LYS A 178 16.22 -3.41 2.45
N LYS A 179 15.84 -3.79 3.69
CA LYS A 179 16.77 -4.23 4.73
C LYS A 179 16.18 -5.39 5.51
N GLY A 180 17.02 -6.35 5.87
CA GLY A 180 16.64 -7.44 6.76
C GLY A 180 15.62 -8.38 6.13
N GLU A 181 15.74 -8.64 4.83
CA GLU A 181 15.08 -9.75 4.16
C GLU A 181 15.85 -11.05 4.42
N GLN A 182 15.12 -12.15 4.68
CA GLN A 182 15.71 -13.46 4.96
C GLN A 182 15.80 -14.32 3.70
N THR A 183 16.65 -13.91 2.76
CA THR A 183 16.80 -14.59 1.45
C THR A 183 17.20 -16.06 1.54
N GLU A 184 17.91 -16.47 2.60
CA GLU A 184 18.27 -17.88 2.82
C GLU A 184 17.06 -18.74 3.22
N ILE A 185 16.10 -18.19 4.00
CA ILE A 185 14.84 -18.88 4.27
C ILE A 185 14.07 -19.05 2.97
N GLU A 186 13.98 -18.01 2.15
CA GLU A 186 13.26 -18.04 0.88
C GLU A 186 13.82 -19.10 -0.08
N LYS A 187 15.15 -19.17 -0.22
CA LYS A 187 15.81 -20.22 -1.01
C LYS A 187 15.53 -21.61 -0.47
N ARG A 188 15.55 -21.79 0.85
CA ARG A 188 15.23 -23.05 1.51
C ARG A 188 13.78 -23.47 1.21
N LEU A 189 12.82 -22.58 1.41
CA LEU A 189 11.41 -22.87 1.13
C LEU A 189 11.24 -23.31 -0.32
N MET A 190 11.84 -22.56 -1.26
CA MET A 190 11.76 -22.89 -2.67
C MET A 190 12.36 -24.27 -2.98
N ALA A 191 13.55 -24.56 -2.45
CA ALA A 191 14.26 -25.81 -2.72
C ALA A 191 13.57 -27.04 -2.11
N PHE A 192 13.01 -26.94 -0.91
CA PHE A 192 12.42 -28.08 -0.20
C PHE A 192 10.93 -28.27 -0.50
N TYR A 193 10.19 -27.18 -0.75
CA TYR A 193 8.73 -27.22 -0.85
C TYR A 193 8.19 -26.77 -2.20
N GLY A 194 9.03 -26.23 -3.09
CA GLY A 194 8.60 -25.76 -4.42
C GLY A 194 7.79 -24.46 -4.39
N TRP A 195 7.79 -23.77 -3.25
CA TRP A 195 7.19 -22.46 -3.06
C TRP A 195 8.03 -21.63 -2.09
N SER A 196 7.90 -20.31 -2.16
CA SER A 196 8.58 -19.36 -1.28
C SER A 196 7.67 -18.19 -0.96
N ILE A 197 7.99 -17.51 0.13
CA ILE A 197 7.37 -16.25 0.55
C ILE A 197 8.46 -15.40 1.19
N ARG A 198 8.46 -14.09 0.94
CA ARG A 198 9.47 -13.19 1.50
C ARG A 198 9.23 -12.97 2.98
N VAL A 199 10.28 -13.02 3.78
CA VAL A 199 10.16 -12.93 5.25
C VAL A 199 11.16 -11.91 5.79
N GLN A 200 10.69 -10.99 6.65
CA GLN A 200 11.57 -10.05 7.34
C GLN A 200 12.33 -10.75 8.48
N HIS A 201 13.54 -10.28 8.80
CA HIS A 201 14.47 -10.83 9.80
C HIS A 201 13.91 -11.00 11.21
N ASP A 202 12.85 -10.27 11.54
CA ASP A 202 12.18 -10.31 12.84
C ASP A 202 10.97 -11.25 12.89
N TYR A 203 10.75 -12.01 11.83
CA TYR A 203 9.92 -13.20 11.84
C TYR A 203 10.77 -14.46 12.01
N PHE A 204 10.32 -15.37 12.86
CA PHE A 204 10.94 -16.69 13.03
C PHE A 204 9.95 -17.80 12.66
N LEU A 205 10.48 -18.93 12.20
CA LEU A 205 9.70 -20.13 11.93
C LEU A 205 9.34 -20.79 13.26
N ALA A 206 8.08 -20.62 13.68
CA ALA A 206 7.58 -21.11 14.96
C ALA A 206 7.19 -22.59 14.92
N GLN A 207 6.71 -23.06 13.76
CA GLN A 207 6.34 -24.45 13.55
C GLN A 207 6.58 -24.85 12.10
N GLU A 208 7.12 -26.04 11.90
CA GLU A 208 7.28 -26.69 10.60
C GLU A 208 6.83 -28.14 10.71
N VAL A 209 5.77 -28.47 9.98
CA VAL A 209 5.15 -29.81 9.92
C VAL A 209 5.01 -30.17 8.45
N SER A 210 6.15 -30.37 7.79
CA SER A 210 6.25 -30.52 6.34
C SER A 210 5.45 -31.70 5.81
N GLU A 211 5.34 -32.79 6.58
CA GLU A 211 4.55 -33.97 6.24
C GLU A 211 3.04 -33.72 6.22
N LYS A 212 2.59 -32.66 6.92
CA LYS A 212 1.21 -32.14 6.85
C LYS A 212 1.10 -30.90 5.98
N GLY A 213 2.18 -30.53 5.29
CA GLY A 213 2.27 -29.33 4.47
C GLY A 213 1.92 -28.04 5.22
N PHE A 214 2.52 -27.81 6.40
CA PHE A 214 2.20 -26.65 7.23
C PHE A 214 3.46 -25.97 7.80
N LEU A 215 3.61 -24.67 7.54
CA LEU A 215 4.64 -23.80 8.12
C LEU A 215 3.99 -22.57 8.75
N TRP A 216 4.52 -22.14 9.90
CA TRP A 216 4.02 -20.99 10.65
C TRP A 216 5.15 -20.05 11.04
N PHE A 217 5.09 -18.81 10.56
CA PHE A 217 6.01 -17.74 10.90
C PHE A 217 5.36 -16.75 11.87
N ARG A 218 6.11 -16.35 12.89
CA ARG A 218 5.64 -15.42 13.92
C ARG A 218 6.61 -14.28 14.10
N ARG A 219 6.05 -13.13 14.45
CA ARG A 219 6.76 -11.99 15.00
C ARG A 219 6.04 -11.55 16.27
N MET A 220 6.81 -11.21 17.30
CA MET A 220 6.29 -10.77 18.59
C MET A 220 6.37 -9.24 18.72
N TYR A 221 5.54 -8.69 19.62
CA TYR A 221 5.51 -7.27 20.01
C TYR A 221 5.24 -6.27 18.85
N PRO A 222 3.99 -6.16 18.38
CA PRO A 222 2.84 -6.99 18.74
C PRO A 222 2.90 -8.35 18.05
N GLU A 223 2.12 -9.30 18.56
CA GLU A 223 2.08 -10.63 17.97
C GLU A 223 1.36 -10.59 16.62
N ARG A 224 2.03 -11.11 15.61
CA ARG A 224 1.53 -11.19 14.24
C ARG A 224 2.12 -12.40 13.56
N TRP A 225 1.34 -13.06 12.73
CA TRP A 225 1.77 -14.29 12.11
C TRP A 225 1.22 -14.47 10.72
N ILE A 226 1.94 -15.33 9.99
CA ILE A 226 1.54 -15.87 8.71
C ILE A 226 1.76 -17.38 8.74
N PHE A 227 0.81 -18.15 8.27
CA PHE A 227 1.04 -19.56 7.99
C PHE A 227 0.76 -19.88 6.53
N VAL A 228 1.49 -20.87 6.03
CA VAL A 228 1.27 -21.46 4.71
C VAL A 228 0.91 -22.92 4.94
N ARG A 229 -0.27 -23.29 4.45
CA ARG A 229 -0.75 -24.67 4.39
C ARG A 229 -0.88 -25.07 2.92
N TRP A 230 -0.30 -26.20 2.50
CA TRP A 230 -0.41 -26.70 1.13
C TRP A 230 -0.86 -28.16 1.05
N ILE A 231 -1.80 -28.44 0.17
CA ILE A 231 -2.41 -29.76 0.00
C ILE A 231 -2.07 -30.29 -1.38
N ASP A 232 -1.25 -31.34 -1.41
CA ASP A 232 -0.97 -32.09 -2.64
C ASP A 232 -2.24 -32.77 -3.15
N GLY A 233 -2.54 -32.61 -4.45
CA GLY A 233 -3.71 -33.23 -5.08
C GLY A 233 -5.05 -32.61 -4.70
N GLY A 234 -5.06 -31.42 -4.08
CA GLY A 234 -6.27 -30.63 -3.89
C GLY A 234 -6.82 -30.07 -5.21
N ASP A 235 -8.05 -29.57 -5.19
CA ASP A 235 -8.72 -29.00 -6.36
C ASP A 235 -9.63 -27.81 -5.98
N MET A 236 -10.30 -27.24 -6.98
CA MET A 236 -11.18 -26.07 -6.82
C MET A 236 -12.37 -26.32 -5.89
N THR A 237 -12.75 -27.57 -5.60
CA THR A 237 -13.85 -27.86 -4.67
C THR A 237 -13.52 -27.43 -3.24
N MET A 238 -12.23 -27.31 -2.90
CA MET A 238 -11.76 -26.80 -1.60
C MET A 238 -11.91 -25.28 -1.48
N LEU A 239 -12.16 -24.55 -2.57
CA LEU A 239 -12.36 -23.10 -2.58
C LEU A 239 -13.78 -22.72 -2.15
N ASN A 240 -14.20 -23.22 -0.99
CA ASN A 240 -15.49 -22.91 -0.38
C ASN A 240 -15.31 -22.53 1.11
N GLN A 241 -16.22 -21.70 1.62
CA GLN A 241 -16.10 -21.13 2.96
C GLN A 241 -16.10 -22.19 4.07
N GLU A 242 -16.91 -23.23 3.93
CA GLU A 242 -17.04 -24.27 4.96
C GLU A 242 -15.73 -25.04 5.14
N TRP A 243 -15.11 -25.44 4.03
CA TRP A 243 -13.82 -26.12 4.04
C TRP A 243 -12.72 -25.22 4.61
N VAL A 244 -12.62 -23.97 4.14
CA VAL A 244 -11.59 -23.02 4.59
C VAL A 244 -11.70 -22.73 6.09
N VAL A 245 -12.91 -22.49 6.60
CA VAL A 245 -13.14 -22.24 8.03
C VAL A 245 -12.85 -23.48 8.86
N SER A 246 -13.26 -24.67 8.40
CA SER A 246 -13.00 -25.93 9.08
C SER A 246 -11.49 -26.20 9.19
N GLU A 247 -10.74 -26.06 8.10
CA GLU A 247 -9.29 -26.27 8.09
C GLU A 247 -8.58 -25.22 8.96
N ARG A 248 -9.01 -23.96 8.90
CA ARG A 248 -8.49 -22.90 9.77
C ARG A 248 -8.72 -23.20 11.25
N ASN A 249 -9.92 -23.64 11.62
CA ASN A 249 -10.26 -24.00 13.00
C ASN A 249 -9.50 -25.25 13.47
N ARG A 250 -9.25 -26.23 12.59
CA ARG A 250 -8.41 -27.39 12.88
C ARG A 250 -6.98 -26.97 13.19
N ILE A 251 -6.39 -26.13 12.32
CA ILE A 251 -5.06 -25.55 12.51
C ILE A 251 -5.01 -24.71 13.81
N GLY A 252 -6.04 -23.90 14.05
CA GLY A 252 -6.21 -23.12 15.29
C GLY A 252 -6.23 -23.97 16.55
N GLY A 253 -6.95 -25.08 16.51
CA GLY A 253 -6.99 -26.09 17.57
C GLY A 253 -5.62 -26.73 17.82
N GLU A 254 -4.94 -27.17 16.77
CA GLU A 254 -3.66 -27.89 16.85
C GLU A 254 -2.49 -26.99 17.26
N TYR A 255 -2.38 -25.78 16.71
CA TYR A 255 -1.15 -24.96 16.80
C TYR A 255 -1.34 -23.63 17.53
N TYR A 256 -2.58 -23.15 17.71
CA TYR A 256 -2.87 -21.83 18.29
C TYR A 256 -3.56 -21.92 19.66
N SER A 257 -3.45 -23.05 20.35
CA SER A 257 -4.11 -23.25 21.65
C SER A 257 -5.63 -23.04 21.59
N GLY A 258 -6.28 -23.44 20.50
CA GLY A 258 -7.73 -23.39 20.38
C GLY A 258 -8.31 -22.12 19.75
N ASP A 259 -7.52 -21.34 19.01
CA ASP A 259 -8.06 -20.22 18.23
C ASP A 259 -9.08 -20.75 17.21
N ARG A 260 -10.15 -20.00 17.00
CA ARG A 260 -11.18 -20.30 16.02
C ARG A 260 -11.71 -19.05 15.34
N VAL A 261 -12.33 -19.22 14.18
CA VAL A 261 -13.08 -18.16 13.50
C VAL A 261 -14.32 -17.80 14.33
N SER A 262 -14.59 -16.50 14.43
CA SER A 262 -15.85 -15.96 14.93
C SER A 262 -16.85 -15.81 13.79
N ASP A 263 -17.89 -16.63 13.78
CA ASP A 263 -18.89 -16.68 12.68
C ASP A 263 -19.59 -15.33 12.45
N ARG A 264 -19.71 -14.52 13.51
CA ARG A 264 -20.42 -13.23 13.48
C ARG A 264 -19.81 -12.21 12.51
N TYR A 265 -18.52 -12.30 12.25
CA TYR A 265 -17.77 -11.30 11.50
C TYR A 265 -17.11 -11.84 10.23
N LEU A 266 -17.40 -13.11 9.91
CA LEU A 266 -16.86 -13.79 8.76
C LEU A 266 -17.35 -13.14 7.46
N TYR A 267 -16.44 -13.00 6.52
CA TYR A 267 -16.68 -12.55 5.16
C TYR A 267 -15.88 -13.44 4.21
N SER A 268 -16.49 -13.84 3.11
CA SER A 268 -15.83 -14.59 2.05
C SER A 268 -16.20 -14.06 0.68
N SER A 269 -15.27 -14.14 -0.26
CA SER A 269 -15.49 -13.73 -1.65
C SER A 269 -14.61 -14.55 -2.59
N SER A 270 -15.21 -15.05 -3.68
CA SER A 270 -14.47 -15.65 -4.78
C SER A 270 -13.70 -14.57 -5.51
N THR A 271 -12.40 -14.77 -5.71
CA THR A 271 -11.47 -13.80 -6.29
C THR A 271 -10.37 -14.50 -7.08
N HIS A 272 -9.39 -13.73 -7.53
CA HIS A 272 -8.10 -14.24 -7.95
C HIS A 272 -7.02 -13.76 -6.96
N PHE A 273 -6.13 -14.67 -6.58
CA PHE A 273 -4.95 -14.33 -5.77
C PHE A 273 -3.71 -14.72 -6.57
N LEU A 274 -2.83 -13.74 -6.83
CA LEU A 274 -1.63 -13.93 -7.67
C LEU A 274 -1.95 -14.63 -9.00
N GLY A 275 -3.01 -14.18 -9.68
CA GLY A 275 -3.46 -14.70 -10.97
C GLY A 275 -4.24 -16.02 -10.92
N ARG A 276 -4.45 -16.63 -9.74
CA ARG A 276 -5.05 -17.96 -9.59
C ARG A 276 -6.45 -17.88 -8.98
N PRO A 277 -7.38 -18.79 -9.34
CA PRO A 277 -8.68 -18.89 -8.68
C PRO A 277 -8.53 -19.07 -7.17
N ALA A 278 -9.21 -18.21 -6.41
CA ALA A 278 -9.07 -18.15 -4.97
C ALA A 278 -10.40 -17.90 -4.27
N LEU A 279 -10.49 -18.35 -3.03
CA LEU A 279 -11.43 -17.86 -2.05
C LEU A 279 -10.68 -16.99 -1.04
N PHE A 280 -11.03 -15.71 -1.02
CA PHE A 280 -10.63 -14.80 0.05
C PHE A 280 -11.58 -14.96 1.22
N THR A 281 -11.06 -15.16 2.43
CA THR A 281 -11.84 -15.09 3.67
C THR A 281 -11.20 -14.13 4.67
N ALA A 282 -12.01 -13.38 5.40
CA ALA A 282 -11.56 -12.44 6.41
C ALA A 282 -12.56 -12.38 7.55
N GLY A 283 -12.08 -12.06 8.75
CA GLY A 283 -12.95 -11.98 9.92
C GLY A 283 -12.15 -11.82 11.19
N LEU A 284 -12.77 -12.20 12.30
CA LEU A 284 -12.12 -12.24 13.61
C LEU A 284 -11.79 -13.67 13.99
N TRP A 285 -10.62 -13.86 14.58
CA TRP A 285 -10.33 -15.06 15.36
C TRP A 285 -10.58 -14.76 16.84
N GLU A 286 -11.00 -15.77 17.59
CA GLU A 286 -11.25 -15.71 19.01
C GLU A 286 -10.67 -16.94 19.70
N ASN A 287 -10.22 -16.75 20.94
CA ASN A 287 -9.78 -17.80 21.84
C ASN A 287 -10.53 -17.65 23.17
N THR A 288 -11.41 -18.61 23.46
CA THR A 288 -12.25 -18.57 24.67
C THR A 288 -11.45 -18.83 25.95
N GLY A 289 -10.42 -19.68 25.88
CA GLY A 289 -9.57 -19.98 27.03
C GLY A 289 -8.66 -18.83 27.45
N LYS A 290 -8.18 -18.04 26.48
CA LYS A 290 -7.30 -16.89 26.71
C LYS A 290 -8.03 -15.55 26.77
N VAL A 291 -9.32 -15.52 26.43
CA VAL A 291 -10.12 -14.28 26.26
C VAL A 291 -9.39 -13.31 25.34
N ALA A 292 -8.95 -13.82 24.18
CA ALA A 292 -8.15 -13.10 23.20
C ALA A 292 -8.81 -13.16 21.81
N GLY A 293 -8.48 -12.20 20.96
CA GLY A 293 -8.99 -12.15 19.60
C GLY A 293 -8.34 -11.06 18.76
N GLY A 294 -8.55 -11.13 17.45
CA GLY A 294 -7.96 -10.20 16.50
C GLY A 294 -8.44 -10.46 15.07
N PRO A 295 -8.07 -9.61 14.10
CA PRO A 295 -8.43 -9.81 12.70
C PRO A 295 -7.56 -10.90 12.06
N PHE A 296 -8.13 -11.57 11.07
CA PHE A 296 -7.40 -12.38 10.10
C PHE A 296 -7.81 -12.07 8.67
N ARG A 297 -6.92 -12.39 7.74
CA ARG A 297 -7.17 -12.51 6.31
C ARG A 297 -6.59 -13.82 5.81
N ASN A 298 -7.24 -14.42 4.84
CA ASN A 298 -6.88 -15.71 4.33
C ASN A 298 -7.09 -15.75 2.82
N HIS A 299 -6.06 -16.19 2.12
CA HIS A 299 -6.10 -16.45 0.68
C HIS A 299 -5.95 -17.95 0.49
N THR A 300 -7.06 -18.63 0.19
CA THR A 300 -7.03 -20.04 -0.21
C THR A 300 -7.17 -20.11 -1.73
N PHE A 301 -6.22 -20.73 -2.43
CA PHE A 301 -6.19 -20.73 -3.89
C PHE A 301 -5.68 -22.05 -4.45
N TYR A 302 -6.16 -22.37 -5.65
CA TYR A 302 -5.72 -23.54 -6.40
C TYR A 302 -4.61 -23.16 -7.38
N ASP A 303 -3.46 -23.80 -7.26
CA ASP A 303 -2.35 -23.68 -8.20
C ASP A 303 -2.32 -24.92 -9.11
N GLU A 304 -2.70 -24.72 -10.36
CA GLU A 304 -2.85 -25.80 -11.34
C GLU A 304 -1.52 -26.48 -11.67
N LEU A 305 -0.43 -25.71 -11.77
CA LEU A 305 0.88 -26.20 -12.20
C LEU A 305 1.52 -27.13 -11.16
N SER A 306 1.46 -26.78 -9.88
CA SER A 306 1.89 -27.65 -8.78
C SER A 306 0.84 -28.66 -8.34
N ARG A 307 -0.40 -28.57 -8.86
CA ARG A 307 -1.57 -29.37 -8.45
C ARG A 307 -1.79 -29.35 -6.95
N ARG A 308 -1.74 -28.15 -6.38
CA ARG A 308 -1.89 -27.91 -4.94
C ARG A 308 -2.96 -26.88 -4.65
N VAL A 309 -3.61 -27.06 -3.51
CA VAL A 309 -4.34 -25.97 -2.87
C VAL A 309 -3.44 -25.37 -1.81
N TYR A 310 -3.23 -24.06 -1.87
CA TYR A 310 -2.52 -23.29 -0.86
C TYR A 310 -3.52 -22.49 -0.03
N MET A 311 -3.23 -22.36 1.26
CA MET A 311 -3.93 -21.49 2.18
C MET A 311 -2.88 -20.64 2.89
N ILE A 312 -2.88 -19.34 2.58
CA ILE A 312 -2.03 -18.33 3.20
C ILE A 312 -2.89 -17.52 4.15
N ASP A 313 -2.72 -17.77 5.44
CA ASP A 313 -3.47 -17.08 6.49
C ASP A 313 -2.57 -16.11 7.21
N VAL A 314 -3.10 -14.92 7.49
CA VAL A 314 -2.42 -13.89 8.26
C VAL A 314 -3.31 -13.39 9.37
N ALA A 315 -2.74 -13.14 10.54
CA ALA A 315 -3.48 -12.62 11.68
C ALA A 315 -2.62 -11.78 12.64
N VAL A 316 -3.32 -10.94 13.40
CA VAL A 316 -2.73 -9.97 14.31
C VAL A 316 -3.38 -10.09 15.68
N PHE A 317 -2.55 -10.09 16.73
CA PHE A 317 -2.95 -9.88 18.11
C PHE A 317 -2.27 -8.61 18.64
N ASN A 318 -3.04 -7.53 18.75
CA ASN A 318 -2.59 -6.24 19.29
C ASN A 318 -3.70 -5.62 20.15
N PRO A 319 -3.89 -6.09 21.39
CA PRO A 319 -5.00 -5.66 22.24
C PRO A 319 -4.88 -4.16 22.58
N GLY A 320 -6.01 -3.44 22.51
CA GLY A 320 -6.08 -2.01 22.85
C GLY A 320 -5.52 -1.03 21.81
N GLU A 321 -4.84 -1.52 20.78
CA GLU A 321 -4.09 -0.72 19.81
C GLU A 321 -4.50 -1.03 18.37
N ASP A 322 -4.10 -0.18 17.41
CA ASP A 322 -4.43 -0.36 15.99
C ASP A 322 -3.83 -1.67 15.42
N LYS A 323 -4.63 -2.39 14.62
CA LYS A 323 -4.23 -3.68 14.01
C LYS A 323 -4.05 -3.57 12.51
N THR A 324 -4.72 -2.61 11.88
CA THR A 324 -4.77 -2.42 10.42
C THR A 324 -3.39 -2.26 9.79
N PRO A 325 -2.45 -1.42 10.31
CA PRO A 325 -1.11 -1.31 9.76
C PRO A 325 -0.33 -2.64 9.75
N TYR A 326 -0.54 -3.49 10.76
CA TYR A 326 0.11 -4.80 10.83
C TYR A 326 -0.52 -5.81 9.87
N LEU A 327 -1.85 -5.78 9.75
CA LEU A 327 -2.59 -6.64 8.84
C LEU A 327 -2.25 -6.33 7.37
N ILE A 328 -2.08 -5.05 7.04
CA ILE A 328 -1.65 -4.61 5.71
C ILE A 328 -0.26 -5.15 5.37
N ARG A 329 0.72 -5.01 6.28
CA ARG A 329 2.08 -5.55 6.06
C ARG A 329 2.08 -7.06 5.88
N LEU A 330 1.26 -7.77 6.65
CA LEU A 330 1.11 -9.21 6.49
C LEU A 330 0.48 -9.57 5.14
N ASP A 331 -0.50 -8.80 4.67
CA ASP A 331 -1.08 -8.96 3.34
C ASP A 331 -0.04 -8.68 2.25
N VAL A 332 0.83 -7.67 2.42
CA VAL A 332 1.98 -7.43 1.53
C VAL A 332 2.92 -8.64 1.52
N ILE A 333 3.26 -9.23 2.67
CA ILE A 333 4.05 -10.46 2.76
C ILE A 333 3.35 -11.60 2.01
N ALA A 334 2.05 -11.82 2.23
CA ALA A 334 1.27 -12.86 1.55
C ALA A 334 1.35 -12.72 0.02
N ASN A 335 1.31 -11.49 -0.51
CA ASN A 335 1.42 -11.20 -1.94
C ASN A 335 2.83 -11.42 -2.52
N THR A 336 3.83 -11.76 -1.70
CA THR A 336 5.16 -12.16 -2.17
C THR A 336 5.28 -13.67 -2.40
N PHE A 337 4.22 -14.41 -2.12
CA PHE A 337 4.19 -15.85 -2.36
C PHE A 337 4.46 -16.14 -3.83
N ARG A 338 5.27 -17.16 -4.08
CA ARG A 338 5.51 -17.68 -5.42
C ARG A 338 5.87 -19.16 -5.36
N THR A 339 5.62 -19.85 -6.44
CA THR A 339 6.00 -21.24 -6.69
C THR A 339 7.21 -21.31 -7.62
N ILE A 340 7.75 -22.51 -7.81
CA ILE A 340 8.77 -22.77 -8.86
C ILE A 340 8.30 -22.50 -10.29
N PHE A 341 6.99 -22.32 -10.50
CA PHE A 341 6.40 -22.08 -11.81
C PHE A 341 6.15 -20.60 -12.10
N ASP A 342 6.30 -19.74 -11.10
CA ASP A 342 6.16 -18.29 -11.26
C ASP A 342 7.48 -17.67 -11.75
N PRO A 343 7.42 -16.58 -12.53
CA PRO A 343 8.62 -15.82 -12.89
C PRO A 343 9.29 -15.23 -11.64
N GLU A 344 10.61 -15.05 -11.71
CA GLU A 344 11.40 -14.38 -10.65
C GLU A 344 11.18 -12.87 -10.57
#